data_AF-A0A8X7CTH6-F1
#
_entry.id   AF-A0A8X7CTH6-F1
#
_cell.length_a   1.000
_cell.length_b   1.000
_cell.length_c   1.000
_cell.angle_alpha   90.00
_cell.angle_beta   90.00
_cell.angle_gamma   90.00
#
_symmetry.space_group_name_H-M   'P 1'
#
loop_
_entity.id
_entity.type
_entity.pdbx_description
1 polymer ?
#
loop_
_entity_poly.entity_id
_entity_poly.type
_entity_poly.pdbx_seq_one_letter_code
_entity_poly.pdbx_strand_id
1 'polypeptide(L)'
;MRVSMQEKSVLEQENIADTYDGPSYIIVENITQGIFVKYTFCGSCNQSTLKLEFGHKYEFSHQLKLVCKTCSEQKMEGFTSSRLEKKSNTSTPFDVNVHAVQAFLAISGGHASVEKFCMFLSICL
;
A
#
# COMPACT_ATOMS: atom_id res chain seq x y z
N MET A 1 3.24 -47.68 -35.71
CA MET A 1 4.36 -47.43 -34.80
C MET A 1 3.83 -46.49 -33.72
N ARG A 2 3.86 -46.92 -32.45
CA ARG A 2 3.08 -46.34 -31.34
C ARG A 2 3.66 -44.99 -30.91
N VAL A 3 2.76 -44.03 -30.69
CA VAL A 3 3.01 -42.81 -29.91
C VAL A 3 3.01 -43.21 -28.44
N SER A 4 4.08 -42.90 -27.71
CA SER A 4 4.11 -43.05 -26.25
C SER A 4 4.58 -41.73 -25.63
N MET A 5 3.62 -41.04 -25.02
CA MET A 5 3.83 -39.99 -24.03
C MET A 5 4.70 -40.54 -22.90
N GLN A 6 5.70 -39.78 -22.48
CA GLN A 6 6.33 -39.94 -21.18
C GLN A 6 6.53 -38.55 -20.58
N GLU A 7 5.56 -38.17 -19.74
CA GLU A 7 5.72 -37.19 -18.69
C GLU A 7 6.92 -37.61 -17.82
N LYS A 8 7.93 -36.76 -17.72
CA LYS A 8 8.86 -36.78 -16.60
C LYS A 8 9.05 -35.36 -16.08
N SER A 9 8.40 -35.16 -14.94
CA SER A 9 8.68 -34.16 -13.92
C SER A 9 10.17 -33.90 -13.77
N VAL A 10 10.56 -32.64 -13.96
CA VAL A 10 11.72 -32.06 -13.27
C VAL A 10 11.28 -30.67 -12.83
N LEU A 11 10.45 -30.64 -11.78
CA LEU A 11 10.45 -29.52 -10.85
C LEU A 11 11.77 -29.67 -10.09
N GLU A 12 12.85 -29.17 -10.68
CA GLU A 12 14.02 -28.78 -9.90
C GLU A 12 13.53 -27.67 -8.98
N GLN A 13 13.32 -28.04 -7.72
CA GLN A 13 13.11 -27.13 -6.62
C GLN A 13 14.36 -26.26 -6.55
N GLU A 14 14.30 -25.11 -7.21
CA GLU A 14 15.17 -23.98 -6.91
C GLU A 14 14.91 -23.61 -5.45
N ASN A 15 15.76 -24.14 -4.59
CA ASN A 15 15.85 -23.80 -3.18
C ASN A 15 16.54 -22.43 -3.09
N ILE A 16 15.87 -21.40 -3.60
CA ILE A 16 16.22 -20.01 -3.34
C ILE A 16 15.58 -19.74 -1.99
N ALA A 17 16.42 -19.71 -0.95
CA ALA A 17 16.06 -19.05 0.29
C ALA A 17 15.91 -17.55 -0.02
N ASP A 18 14.76 -17.18 -0.58
CA ASP A 18 14.34 -15.79 -0.73
C ASP A 18 14.06 -15.27 0.68
N THR A 19 15.09 -14.81 1.37
CA THR A 19 14.92 -13.73 2.33
C THR A 19 14.48 -12.50 1.54
N TYR A 20 13.19 -12.44 1.22
CA TYR A 20 12.56 -11.27 0.63
C TYR A 20 12.58 -10.14 1.66
N ASP A 21 13.57 -9.26 1.55
CA ASP A 21 13.69 -8.02 2.33
C ASP A 21 12.85 -6.89 1.72
N GLY A 22 11.67 -7.24 1.19
CA GLY A 22 10.76 -6.25 0.64
C GLY A 22 9.98 -5.53 1.73
N PRO A 23 9.35 -4.39 1.39
CA PRO A 23 8.57 -3.63 2.35
C PRO A 23 7.45 -4.48 2.94
N SER A 24 7.40 -4.53 4.28
CA SER A 24 6.34 -5.17 5.03
C SER A 24 5.22 -4.17 5.27
N TYR A 25 4.07 -4.38 4.63
CA TYR A 25 2.88 -3.56 4.84
C TYR A 25 1.93 -4.25 5.79
N ILE A 26 1.37 -3.47 6.72
CA ILE A 26 0.24 -3.91 7.55
C ILE A 26 -1.02 -3.28 6.96
N ILE A 27 -1.93 -4.12 6.46
CA ILE A 27 -3.25 -3.67 6.04
C ILE A 27 -4.11 -3.58 7.29
N VAL A 28 -4.56 -2.38 7.61
CA VAL A 28 -5.44 -2.12 8.76
C VAL A 28 -6.77 -1.60 8.24
N GLU A 29 -7.86 -2.21 8.69
CA GLU A 29 -9.19 -1.69 8.43
C GLU A 29 -9.37 -0.31 9.09
N ASN A 30 -9.90 0.66 8.34
CA ASN A 30 -10.10 2.03 8.82
C ASN A 30 -10.95 2.10 10.11
N ILE A 31 -11.87 1.16 10.30
CA ILE A 31 -12.71 1.09 11.50
C ILE A 31 -11.83 0.88 12.74
N THR A 32 -10.85 -0.02 12.66
CA THR A 32 -9.92 -0.33 13.76
C THR A 32 -9.07 0.87 14.14
N GLN A 33 -8.63 1.67 13.16
CA GLN A 33 -7.90 2.91 13.43
C GLN A 33 -8.74 3.92 14.22
N GLY A 34 -10.03 4.07 13.89
CA GLY A 34 -10.94 4.94 14.63
C GLY A 34 -11.11 4.54 16.10
N ILE A 35 -11.04 3.23 16.40
CA ILE A 35 -11.15 2.70 17.77
C ILE A 35 -9.96 3.11 18.62
N PHE A 36 -8.72 3.00 18.11
CA PHE A 36 -7.52 3.40 18.85
C PHE A 36 -7.56 4.87 19.26
N VAL A 37 -8.02 5.73 18.35
CA VAL A 37 -8.06 7.17 18.59
C VAL A 37 -9.14 7.57 19.59
N LYS A 38 -10.24 6.81 19.68
CA LYS A 38 -11.38 7.10 20.57
C LYS A 38 -11.01 7.11 22.06
N TYR A 39 -10.04 6.29 22.46
CA TYR A 39 -9.61 6.17 23.86
C TYR A 39 -8.34 6.97 24.16
N THR A 40 -7.87 7.76 23.19
CA THR A 40 -6.64 8.55 23.34
C THR A 40 -6.99 9.98 23.73
N PHE A 41 -6.31 10.51 24.76
CA PHE A 41 -6.48 11.88 25.20
C PHE A 41 -5.65 12.84 24.35
N CYS A 42 -6.21 14.01 24.06
CA CYS A 42 -5.46 15.09 23.43
C CYS A 42 -4.45 15.66 24.42
N GLY A 43 -3.15 15.68 24.07
CA GLY A 43 -2.10 16.20 24.95
C GLY A 43 -2.21 17.69 25.33
N SER A 44 -3.04 18.49 24.65
CA SER A 44 -3.17 19.93 24.93
C SER A 44 -4.38 20.28 25.79
N CYS A 45 -5.56 19.71 25.48
CA CYS A 45 -6.79 19.99 26.22
C CYS A 45 -7.20 18.84 27.17
N ASN A 46 -6.46 17.74 27.15
CA ASN A 46 -6.70 16.53 27.95
C ASN A 46 -8.10 15.91 27.77
N GLN A 47 -8.74 16.14 26.63
CA GLN A 47 -10.04 15.55 26.28
C GLN A 47 -9.86 14.37 25.33
N SER A 48 -10.68 13.33 25.48
CA SER A 48 -10.70 12.13 24.62
C SER A 48 -11.51 12.35 23.33
N THR A 49 -11.22 13.46 22.64
CA THR A 49 -11.96 13.90 21.44
C THR A 49 -11.10 13.92 20.19
N LEU A 50 -10.02 13.14 20.19
CA LEU A 50 -9.21 12.93 18.99
C LEU A 50 -10.03 12.19 17.92
N LYS A 51 -9.81 12.55 16.67
CA LYS A 51 -10.43 11.93 15.50
C LYS A 51 -9.38 11.82 14.39
N LEU A 52 -9.40 10.67 13.72
CA LEU A 52 -8.71 10.49 12.46
C LEU A 52 -9.60 11.00 11.32
N GLU A 53 -9.07 11.87 10.47
CA GLU A 53 -9.72 12.38 9.28
C GLU A 53 -8.94 11.95 8.05
N PHE A 54 -9.68 11.46 7.06
CA PHE A 54 -9.12 11.06 5.77
C PHE A 54 -9.24 12.25 4.83
N GLY A 55 -8.10 12.68 4.29
CA GLY A 55 -8.00 13.73 3.30
C GLY A 55 -8.10 13.17 1.88
N HIS A 56 -7.26 13.70 1.00
CA HIS A 56 -7.24 13.26 -0.39
C HIS A 56 -6.81 11.79 -0.52
N LYS A 57 -7.51 11.05 -1.38
CA LYS A 57 -7.20 9.67 -1.75
C LYS A 57 -6.24 9.65 -2.94
N TYR A 58 -5.14 8.93 -2.81
CA TYR A 58 -4.11 8.70 -3.83
C TYR A 58 -4.03 7.20 -4.13
N GLU A 59 -5.10 6.67 -4.73
CA GLU A 59 -5.28 5.24 -4.99
C GLU A 59 -5.25 4.37 -3.74
N PHE A 60 -4.19 3.57 -3.55
CA PHE A 60 -4.00 2.75 -2.35
C PHE A 60 -3.36 3.52 -1.19
N SER A 61 -2.96 4.78 -1.41
CA SER A 61 -2.51 5.68 -0.36
C SER A 61 -3.58 6.72 -0.02
N HIS A 62 -3.71 7.12 1.24
CA HIS A 62 -4.60 8.19 1.68
C HIS A 62 -3.85 9.18 2.56
N GLN A 63 -4.24 10.45 2.46
CA GLN A 63 -3.82 11.45 3.43
C GLN A 63 -4.59 11.23 4.74
N LEU A 64 -3.88 11.30 5.86
CA LEU A 64 -4.42 11.15 7.20
C LEU A 64 -4.13 12.42 8.00
N LYS A 65 -5.12 12.84 8.79
CA LYS A 65 -5.00 13.92 9.76
C LYS A 65 -5.52 13.46 11.11
N LEU A 66 -4.74 13.69 12.16
CA LEU A 66 -5.19 13.49 13.53
C LEU A 66 -5.54 14.85 14.13
N VAL A 67 -6.81 15.06 14.44
CA VAL A 67 -7.33 16.34 14.94
C VAL A 67 -8.06 16.14 16.26
N CYS A 68 -7.95 17.11 17.17
CA CYS A 68 -8.78 17.17 18.36
C CYS A 68 -10.03 18.00 18.09
N LYS A 69 -11.23 17.43 18.27
CA LYS A 69 -12.48 18.18 18.05
C LYS A 69 -12.72 19.30 19.07
N THR A 70 -12.13 19.21 20.27
CA THR A 70 -12.38 20.20 21.32
C THR A 70 -11.54 21.46 21.15
N CYS A 71 -10.22 21.32 20.93
CA CYS A 71 -9.32 22.48 20.77
C CYS A 71 -9.00 22.79 19.30
N SER A 72 -9.53 22.02 18.35
CA SER A 72 -9.28 22.12 16.90
C SER A 72 -7.80 21.99 16.52
N GLU A 73 -6.97 21.47 17.42
CA GLU A 73 -5.55 21.30 17.15
C GLU A 73 -5.30 20.10 16.24
N GLN A 74 -4.52 20.32 15.18
CA GLN A 74 -3.98 19.27 14.33
C GLN A 74 -2.71 18.72 14.96
N LYS A 75 -2.73 17.44 15.35
CA LYS A 75 -1.61 16.75 15.99
C LYS A 75 -0.64 16.12 15.00
N MET A 76 -1.17 15.63 13.87
CA MET A 76 -0.38 14.94 12.85
C MET A 76 -1.06 15.08 11.49
N GLU A 77 -0.24 15.15 10.45
CA GLU A 77 -0.65 14.98 9.06
C GLU A 77 0.38 14.10 8.34
N GLY A 78 -0.09 13.15 7.54
CA GLY A 78 0.77 12.20 6.85
C GLY A 78 0.01 11.39 5.79
N PHE A 79 0.67 10.36 5.27
CA PHE A 79 0.09 9.43 4.29
C PHE A 79 0.12 8.00 4.84
N THR A 80 -0.82 7.16 4.42
CA THR A 80 -0.85 5.72 4.78
C THR A 80 0.32 4.93 4.18
N SER A 81 1.00 5.48 3.17
CA SER A 81 2.19 4.90 2.55
C SER A 81 3.21 6.00 2.26
N SER A 82 4.49 5.65 2.31
CA SER A 82 5.59 6.52 1.93
C SER A 82 5.58 6.80 0.43
N ARG A 83 6.09 7.98 0.06
CA ARG A 83 6.47 8.27 -1.32
C ARG A 83 7.88 7.75 -1.56
N LEU A 84 8.16 7.25 -2.75
CA LEU A 84 9.51 6.85 -3.13
C LEU A 84 10.43 8.08 -3.22
N GLU A 85 11.72 7.94 -2.91
CA GLU A 85 12.68 9.04 -3.06
C GLU A 85 12.80 9.46 -4.54
N LYS A 86 12.88 10.77 -4.82
CA LYS A 86 12.93 11.29 -6.20
C LYS A 86 14.24 10.92 -6.90
N LYS A 87 14.13 10.47 -8.16
CA LYS A 87 15.19 10.64 -9.18
C LYS A 87 14.87 11.73 -10.23
N SER A 88 13.64 12.23 -10.35
CA SER A 88 13.28 13.27 -11.33
C SER A 88 12.00 14.06 -10.98
N ASN A 89 11.70 15.11 -11.76
CA ASN A 89 10.62 16.10 -11.56
C ASN A 89 9.19 15.62 -11.89
N THR A 90 8.95 14.33 -12.07
CA THR A 90 7.59 13.78 -12.27
C THR A 90 6.90 13.49 -10.93
N SER A 91 5.57 13.30 -10.95
CA SER A 91 4.79 13.00 -9.74
C SER A 91 5.29 11.71 -9.11
N THR A 92 5.94 11.83 -7.95
CA THR A 92 6.49 10.69 -7.23
C THR A 92 5.38 9.73 -6.78
N PRO A 93 5.41 8.46 -7.23
CA PRO A 93 4.41 7.47 -6.83
C PRO A 93 4.58 7.06 -5.37
N PHE A 94 3.49 6.54 -4.78
CA PHE A 94 3.54 5.88 -3.49
C PHE A 94 4.13 4.48 -3.63
N ASP A 95 4.89 4.07 -2.64
CA ASP A 95 5.55 2.76 -2.61
C ASP A 95 4.53 1.61 -2.75
N VAL A 96 3.44 1.66 -1.97
CA VAL A 96 2.36 0.66 -2.03
C VAL A 96 1.71 0.55 -3.42
N ASN A 97 1.63 1.67 -4.14
CA ASN A 97 1.04 1.71 -5.48
C ASN A 97 1.93 0.94 -6.47
N VAL A 98 3.26 1.09 -6.38
CA VAL A 98 4.22 0.36 -7.22
C VAL A 98 4.20 -1.13 -6.92
N HIS A 99 4.21 -1.52 -5.65
CA HIS A 99 4.17 -2.92 -5.25
C HIS A 99 2.86 -3.62 -5.66
N ALA A 100 1.73 -2.91 -5.62
CA ALA A 100 0.48 -3.45 -6.14
C ALA A 100 0.59 -3.77 -7.65
N VAL A 101 1.17 -2.87 -8.45
CA VAL A 101 1.39 -3.08 -9.89
C VAL A 101 2.28 -4.31 -10.13
N GLN A 102 3.37 -4.44 -9.39
CA GLN A 102 4.29 -5.57 -9.50
C GLN A 102 3.63 -6.91 -9.13
N ALA A 103 2.81 -6.94 -8.08
CA ALA A 103 2.04 -8.13 -7.72
C ALA A 103 1.05 -8.51 -8.84
N PHE A 104 0.37 -7.51 -9.42
CA PHE A 104 -0.52 -7.75 -10.56
C PHE A 104 0.25 -8.25 -11.80
N LEU A 105 1.45 -7.73 -12.07
CA LEU A 105 2.34 -8.23 -13.14
C LEU A 105 2.67 -9.71 -12.96
N ALA A 106 3.03 -10.11 -11.74
CA ALA A 106 3.38 -11.50 -11.43
C ALA A 106 2.19 -12.46 -11.60
N ILE A 107 0.98 -12.02 -11.28
CA ILE A 107 -0.24 -12.86 -11.33
C ILE A 107 -0.84 -12.90 -12.75
N SER A 108 -0.87 -11.77 -13.46
CA SER A 108 -1.68 -11.61 -14.68
C SER A 108 -0.99 -12.04 -15.98
N GLY A 109 0.28 -12.43 -15.92
CA GLY A 109 0.98 -13.08 -17.04
C GLY A 109 1.15 -12.22 -18.30
N GLY A 110 0.99 -10.89 -18.25
CA GLY A 110 1.19 -10.05 -19.43
C GLY A 110 0.99 -8.54 -19.25
N HIS A 111 1.63 -7.78 -20.14
CA HIS A 111 1.72 -6.31 -20.09
C HIS A 111 0.39 -5.56 -20.30
N ALA A 112 -0.58 -6.13 -21.04
CA ALA A 112 -1.82 -5.43 -21.40
C ALA A 112 -2.77 -5.19 -20.21
N SER A 113 -2.80 -6.11 -19.24
CA SER A 113 -3.58 -5.96 -18.00
C SER A 113 -2.96 -4.90 -17.09
N VAL A 114 -1.64 -4.75 -17.17
CA VAL A 114 -0.84 -3.87 -16.33
C VAL A 114 -0.93 -2.44 -16.81
N GLU A 115 -0.89 -2.21 -18.13
CA GLU A 115 -1.10 -0.87 -18.69
C GLU A 115 -2.45 -0.30 -18.25
N LYS A 116 -3.53 -1.11 -18.32
CA LYS A 116 -4.85 -0.72 -17.82
C LYS A 116 -4.82 -0.44 -16.32
N PHE A 117 -4.18 -1.30 -15.54
CA PHE A 117 -4.06 -1.12 -14.09
C PHE A 117 -3.27 0.14 -13.71
N CYS A 118 -2.14 0.40 -14.36
CA CYS A 118 -1.32 1.60 -14.19
C CYS A 118 -2.09 2.88 -14.54
N MET A 119 -2.86 2.86 -15.64
CA MET A 119 -3.77 3.96 -16.00
C MET A 119 -4.83 4.19 -14.92
N PHE A 120 -5.43 3.12 -14.39
CA PHE A 120 -6.40 3.21 -13.28
C PHE A 120 -5.79 3.81 -12.01
N LEU A 121 -4.51 3.54 -11.76
CA LEU A 121 -3.82 4.04 -10.57
C LEU A 121 -3.14 5.40 -10.77
N SER A 122 -3.27 6.02 -11.94
CA SER A 122 -2.52 7.24 -12.30
C SER A 122 -1.00 7.09 -12.06
N ILE A 123 -0.48 5.87 -12.11
CA ILE A 123 0.95 5.58 -12.03
C ILE A 123 1.40 5.51 -13.49
N CYS A 124 1.92 6.62 -14.04
CA CYS A 124 2.54 6.55 -15.35
C CYS A 124 3.83 5.72 -15.23
N LEU A 125 3.91 4.64 -16.02
CA LEU A 125 5.16 3.92 -16.31
C LEU A 125 6.05 4.77 -17.22
#